data_AF-A0A0F5N605-F1
#
_entry.id   AF-A0A0F5N605-F1
#
_cell.length_a   1.000
_cell.length_b   1.000
_cell.length_c   1.000
_cell.angle_alpha   90.00
_cell.angle_beta   90.00
_cell.angle_gamma   90.00
#
_symmetry.space_group_name_H-M   'P 1'
#
loop_
_entity.id
_entity.type
_entity.pdbx_description
1 polymer ?
#
loop_
_entity_poly.entity_id
_entity_poly.type
_entity_poly.pdbx_seq_one_letter_code
_entity_poly.pdbx_strand_id
1 'polypeptide(L)'
;MGRGGVKTFDDLVDAVGDNSSVDGNAKIPVVAPRSGLSRSVALRDLVGNPHNPRDSVGDLDELASIVDFQLQPVVVVTRGAFQNIYPETTISARWVVIIGNRRLAAAHKFGRPELDIVIKDELANDRATLLTAVISENVDRSGFDVIEEAKAVERLVGEYGSADAAAEHLRKSKTWVSHRRALLKLAPDLQEATRRGDLAIREARSLAQVPLAQQVARWKAARGRRSEGANTANETEDGNSDSAARDEPTAPPLRSVTRALRKFDADPRALAIALRDQLGDKGARTLVGQLRKLLT
;
A
#
# COMPACT_ATOMS: atom_id res chain seq x y z
N MET A 1 4.31 -21.78 -32.89
CA MET A 1 3.96 -21.27 -31.54
C MET A 1 4.97 -21.81 -30.54
N GLY A 2 6.02 -21.05 -30.22
CA GLY A 2 7.03 -21.46 -29.24
C GLY A 2 6.51 -21.20 -27.82
N ARG A 3 6.41 -22.25 -27.00
CA ARG A 3 6.13 -22.11 -25.56
C ARG A 3 7.37 -21.52 -24.90
N GLY A 4 7.25 -20.33 -24.30
CA GLY A 4 8.31 -19.73 -23.50
C GLY A 4 8.59 -20.61 -22.28
N GLY A 5 9.74 -21.27 -22.26
CA GLY A 5 10.24 -21.99 -21.10
C GLY A 5 10.54 -21.01 -19.96
N VAL A 6 10.16 -21.38 -18.74
CA VAL A 6 10.54 -20.64 -17.53
C VAL A 6 12.03 -20.88 -17.32
N LYS A 7 12.85 -19.84 -17.51
CA LYS A 7 14.28 -19.90 -17.19
C LYS A 7 14.43 -19.96 -15.67
N THR A 8 15.12 -20.99 -15.20
CA THR A 8 15.53 -21.12 -13.80
C THR A 8 16.74 -20.22 -13.52
N PHE A 9 17.04 -19.96 -12.24
CA PHE A 9 18.25 -19.21 -11.89
C PHE A 9 19.53 -19.95 -12.29
N ASP A 10 19.52 -21.28 -12.29
CA ASP A 10 20.63 -22.11 -12.77
C ASP A 10 20.88 -21.89 -14.27
N ASP A 11 19.81 -21.73 -15.07
CA ASP A 11 19.93 -21.42 -16.52
C ASP A 11 20.52 -20.03 -16.80
N LEU A 12 20.66 -19.17 -15.79
CA LEU A 12 21.29 -17.84 -15.89
C LEU A 12 22.77 -17.86 -15.54
N VAL A 13 23.25 -18.90 -14.85
CA VAL A 13 24.66 -19.04 -14.46
C VAL A 13 25.52 -19.34 -15.69
N ASP A 14 25.04 -20.22 -16.58
CA ASP A 14 25.74 -20.63 -17.79
C ASP A 14 25.60 -19.62 -18.95
N ALA A 15 24.79 -18.58 -18.78
CA ALA A 15 24.49 -17.59 -19.83
C ALA A 15 25.52 -16.45 -19.91
N VAL A 16 26.53 -16.43 -19.05
CA VAL A 16 27.61 -15.44 -19.10
C VAL A 16 28.67 -15.97 -20.07
N GLY A 17 28.55 -15.61 -21.35
CA GLY A 17 29.53 -15.97 -22.38
C GLY A 17 30.93 -15.39 -22.11
N ASP A 18 31.91 -15.92 -22.84
CA ASP A 18 33.38 -15.69 -22.75
C ASP A 18 33.88 -14.22 -22.79
N ASN A 19 32.99 -13.23 -22.79
CA ASN A 19 33.29 -11.80 -22.73
C ASN A 19 33.00 -11.18 -21.35
N SER A 20 32.94 -11.97 -20.28
CA SER A 20 32.86 -11.45 -18.91
C SER A 20 34.13 -10.65 -18.59
N SER A 21 34.01 -9.34 -18.39
CA SER A 21 35.12 -8.42 -18.09
C SER A 21 35.74 -8.60 -16.69
N VAL A 22 35.47 -9.70 -16.00
CA VAL A 22 35.81 -9.87 -14.57
C VAL A 22 37.15 -10.57 -14.37
N ASP A 23 37.65 -11.33 -15.35
CA ASP A 23 38.94 -12.02 -15.25
C ASP A 23 40.09 -11.15 -15.78
N GLY A 24 40.34 -10.04 -15.09
CA GLY A 24 41.47 -9.16 -15.33
C GLY A 24 42.19 -8.84 -14.04
N ASN A 25 43.32 -9.52 -13.79
CA ASN A 25 44.27 -9.25 -12.72
C ASN A 25 44.95 -7.87 -12.93
N ALA A 26 44.20 -6.79 -12.72
CA ALA A 26 44.68 -5.41 -12.80
C ALA A 26 44.53 -4.75 -11.42
N LYS A 27 45.65 -4.21 -10.89
CA LYS A 27 45.67 -3.37 -9.70
C LYS A 27 44.66 -2.23 -9.89
N ILE A 28 43.53 -2.29 -9.17
CA ILE A 28 42.49 -1.27 -9.24
C ILE A 28 43.01 -0.02 -8.54
N PRO A 29 43.17 1.12 -9.23
CA PRO A 29 43.44 2.39 -8.55
C PRO A 29 42.25 2.71 -7.63
N VAL A 30 42.52 3.19 -6.41
CA VAL A 30 41.47 3.62 -5.46
C VAL A 30 40.60 4.67 -6.15
N VAL A 31 39.42 4.24 -6.60
CA VAL A 31 38.45 5.07 -7.32
C VAL A 31 37.81 6.03 -6.31
N ALA A 32 37.83 7.33 -6.61
CA ALA A 32 37.09 8.35 -5.86
C ALA A 32 35.61 7.93 -5.70
N PRO A 33 34.95 8.24 -4.56
CA PRO A 33 33.65 7.67 -4.23
C PRO A 33 32.59 7.97 -5.30
N ARG A 34 32.09 6.92 -5.94
CA ARG A 34 30.96 6.97 -6.87
C ARG A 34 29.64 7.12 -6.09
N SER A 35 28.73 7.94 -6.61
CA SER A 35 27.34 7.99 -6.15
C SER A 35 26.69 6.61 -6.33
N GLY A 36 26.04 6.07 -5.30
CA GLY A 36 25.33 4.79 -5.34
C GLY A 36 25.81 3.69 -4.38
N LEU A 37 26.89 3.90 -3.59
CA LEU A 37 27.28 2.97 -2.53
C LEU A 37 26.45 3.21 -1.27
N SER A 38 25.80 2.15 -0.77
CA SER A 38 25.15 2.17 0.54
C SER A 38 26.18 2.56 1.62
N ARG A 39 25.94 3.66 2.32
CA ARG A 39 26.77 4.11 3.45
C ARG A 39 25.97 3.91 4.72
N SER A 40 26.57 3.34 5.78
CA SER A 40 25.95 3.41 7.10
C SER A 40 26.19 4.79 7.70
N VAL A 41 25.15 5.39 8.26
CA VAL A 41 25.17 6.74 8.83
C VAL A 41 24.49 6.73 10.19
N ALA A 42 25.13 7.35 11.17
CA ALA A 42 24.60 7.51 12.51
C ALA A 42 23.23 8.20 12.53
N LEU A 43 22.32 7.73 13.39
CA LEU A 43 20.96 8.28 13.48
C LEU A 43 20.94 9.78 13.76
N ARG A 44 21.91 10.31 14.52
CA ARG A 44 22.03 11.76 14.81
C ARG A 44 22.19 12.62 13.55
N ASP A 45 22.65 12.02 12.45
CA ASP A 45 22.87 12.70 11.17
C ASP A 45 21.68 12.55 10.22
N LEU A 46 20.63 11.84 10.64
CA LEU A 46 19.40 11.60 9.90
C LEU A 46 18.23 12.31 10.56
N VAL A 47 17.34 12.85 9.75
CA VAL A 47 16.03 13.35 10.21
C VAL A 47 14.94 12.84 9.28
N GLY A 48 13.75 12.61 9.83
CA GLY A 48 12.58 12.31 9.01
C GLY A 48 12.19 13.51 8.17
N ASN A 49 11.63 13.27 6.98
CA ASN A 49 11.12 14.35 6.14
C ASN A 49 9.99 15.10 6.86
N PRO A 50 10.14 16.39 7.21
CA PRO A 50 9.07 17.16 7.87
C PRO A 50 7.83 17.35 7.00
N HIS A 51 7.99 17.19 5.69
CA HIS A 51 6.95 17.30 4.67
C HIS A 51 6.41 15.94 4.23
N ASN A 52 6.59 14.89 5.04
CA ASN A 52 6.06 13.56 4.75
C ASN A 52 4.51 13.60 4.74
N PRO A 53 3.85 13.05 3.71
CA PRO A 53 2.39 13.01 3.63
C PRO A 53 1.71 12.10 4.66
N ARG A 54 2.46 11.19 5.31
CA ARG A 54 1.91 10.40 6.41
C ARG A 54 1.77 11.23 7.69
N ASP A 55 0.59 11.18 8.29
CA ASP A 55 0.29 11.80 9.57
C ASP A 55 0.87 10.96 10.74
N SER A 56 1.07 9.65 10.54
CA SER A 56 1.60 8.71 11.55
C SER A 56 2.55 7.67 10.96
N VAL A 57 3.48 7.16 11.77
CA VAL A 57 4.37 6.04 11.42
C VAL A 57 3.72 4.67 11.65
N GLY A 58 2.55 4.65 12.28
CA GLY A 58 1.79 3.43 12.61
C GLY A 58 2.49 2.54 13.63
N ASP A 59 2.09 1.27 13.65
CA ASP A 59 2.80 0.24 14.43
C ASP A 59 4.17 -0.07 13.80
N LEU A 60 5.17 -0.21 14.65
CA LEU A 60 6.57 -0.46 14.29
C LEU A 60 7.05 -1.82 14.75
N ASP A 61 6.24 -2.62 15.45
CA ASP A 61 6.67 -3.90 16.01
C ASP A 61 7.09 -4.91 14.94
N GLU A 62 6.44 -4.86 13.77
CA GLU A 62 6.85 -5.62 12.57
C GLU A 62 8.26 -5.27 12.06
N LEU A 63 8.80 -4.10 12.45
CA LEU A 63 10.12 -3.62 12.09
C LEU A 63 11.17 -3.83 13.20
N ALA A 64 10.85 -4.59 14.26
CA ALA A 64 11.79 -4.83 15.37
C ALA A 64 13.10 -5.51 14.91
N SER A 65 13.05 -6.36 13.89
CA SER A 65 14.23 -7.03 13.32
C SER A 65 15.24 -6.08 12.68
N ILE A 66 14.91 -4.78 12.58
CA ILE A 66 15.84 -3.75 12.13
C ILE A 66 17.11 -3.71 12.99
N VAL A 67 17.05 -4.08 14.26
CA VAL A 67 18.23 -4.10 15.14
C VAL A 67 19.29 -5.06 14.59
N ASP A 68 18.85 -6.21 14.09
CA ASP A 68 19.73 -7.28 13.62
C ASP A 68 20.14 -7.07 12.16
N PHE A 69 19.19 -6.74 11.29
CA PHE A 69 19.44 -6.63 9.86
C PHE A 69 18.60 -5.55 9.17
N GLN A 70 19.24 -4.78 8.30
CA GLN A 70 18.58 -3.82 7.42
C GLN A 70 18.57 -4.36 5.99
N LEU A 71 17.45 -4.95 5.59
CA LEU A 71 17.30 -5.54 4.25
C LEU A 71 17.24 -4.49 3.13
N GLN A 72 16.84 -3.26 3.45
CA GLN A 72 16.73 -2.18 2.46
C GLN A 72 17.26 -0.87 3.05
N PRO A 73 18.11 -0.14 2.31
CA PRO A 73 18.58 1.17 2.72
C PRO A 73 17.42 2.18 2.78
N VAL A 74 17.58 3.24 3.58
CA VAL A 74 16.69 4.41 3.50
C VAL A 74 17.18 5.34 2.38
N VAL A 75 16.27 5.98 1.66
CA VAL A 75 16.65 6.96 0.62
C VAL A 75 16.64 8.33 1.23
N VAL A 76 17.76 9.04 1.08
CA VAL A 76 17.96 10.37 1.65
C VAL A 76 18.36 11.39 0.61
N VAL A 77 18.18 12.65 0.95
CA VAL A 77 18.77 13.80 0.25
C VAL A 77 19.65 14.58 1.21
N THR A 78 20.64 15.30 0.70
CA THR A 78 21.43 16.24 1.49
C THR A 78 20.52 17.32 2.08
N ARG A 79 20.90 17.83 3.26
CA ARG A 79 20.29 19.02 3.84
C ARG A 79 20.21 20.19 2.83
N GLY A 80 21.29 20.44 2.10
CA GLY A 80 21.35 21.52 1.11
C GLY A 80 20.31 21.36 0.01
N ALA A 81 20.24 20.17 -0.61
CA ALA A 81 19.24 19.89 -1.64
C ALA A 81 17.81 20.04 -1.11
N PHE A 82 17.53 19.56 0.11
CA PHE A 82 16.21 19.73 0.72
C PHE A 82 15.85 21.20 1.00
N GLN A 83 16.78 21.98 1.56
CA GLN A 83 16.56 23.39 1.88
C GLN A 83 16.41 24.26 0.63
N ASN A 84 17.00 23.86 -0.50
CA ASN A 84 16.79 24.57 -1.78
C ASN A 84 15.33 24.56 -2.21
N ILE A 85 14.62 23.45 -2.00
CA ILE A 85 13.20 23.34 -2.34
C ILE A 85 12.27 23.74 -1.17
N TYR A 86 12.72 23.67 0.07
CA TYR A 86 11.97 24.09 1.27
C TYR A 86 12.78 25.08 2.13
N PRO A 87 13.00 26.32 1.65
CA PRO A 87 13.86 27.29 2.34
C PRO A 87 13.33 27.71 3.71
N GLU A 88 12.02 27.60 3.93
CA GLU A 88 11.37 27.86 5.21
C GLU A 88 11.63 26.75 6.26
N THR A 89 12.13 25.59 5.84
CA THR A 89 12.33 24.44 6.73
C THR A 89 13.76 24.38 7.27
N THR A 90 13.91 24.54 8.59
CA THR A 90 15.21 24.43 9.24
C THR A 90 15.53 22.97 9.57
N ILE A 91 16.66 22.46 9.07
CA ILE A 91 17.12 21.09 9.27
C ILE A 91 18.50 21.11 9.93
N SER A 92 18.65 20.47 11.09
CA SER A 92 19.94 20.35 11.79
C SER A 92 20.77 19.16 11.29
N ALA A 93 20.11 18.05 10.95
CA ALA A 93 20.75 16.82 10.46
C ALA A 93 21.40 17.01 9.08
N ARG A 94 22.38 16.15 8.76
CA ARG A 94 23.08 16.19 7.46
C ARG A 94 22.21 15.68 6.31
N TRP A 95 21.30 14.76 6.62
CA TRP A 95 20.49 14.03 5.65
C TRP A 95 19.01 14.03 6.05
N VAL A 96 18.13 14.20 5.06
CA VAL A 96 16.68 14.09 5.24
C VAL A 96 16.20 12.79 4.60
N VAL A 97 15.54 11.95 5.38
CA VAL A 97 14.99 10.66 4.92
C VAL A 97 13.72 10.88 4.12
N ILE A 98 13.80 10.67 2.81
CA ILE A 98 12.66 10.82 1.89
C ILE A 98 11.85 9.52 1.85
N ILE A 99 12.53 8.37 1.72
CA ILE A 99 11.91 7.04 1.68
C ILE A 99 12.46 6.19 2.82
N GLY A 100 11.57 5.50 3.54
CA GLY A 100 11.95 4.70 4.70
C GLY A 100 11.81 5.42 6.05
N ASN A 101 10.94 6.43 6.15
CA ASN A 101 10.68 7.14 7.41
C ASN A 101 10.21 6.22 8.56
N ARG A 102 9.42 5.16 8.27
CA ARG A 102 9.08 4.13 9.29
C ARG A 102 10.31 3.35 9.76
N ARG A 103 11.27 3.10 8.87
CA ARG A 103 12.55 2.43 9.20
C ARG A 103 13.41 3.32 10.10
N LEU A 104 13.47 4.62 9.82
CA LEU A 104 14.09 5.60 10.72
C LEU A 104 13.44 5.60 12.10
N ALA A 105 12.11 5.66 12.16
CA ALA A 105 11.37 5.63 13.42
C ALA A 105 11.60 4.32 14.20
N ALA A 106 11.62 3.18 13.52
CA ALA A 106 11.91 1.87 14.12
C ALA A 106 13.36 1.81 14.65
N ALA A 107 14.33 2.35 13.91
CA ALA A 107 15.72 2.42 14.37
C ALA A 107 15.85 3.22 15.67
N HIS A 108 15.16 4.36 15.78
CA HIS A 108 15.08 5.11 17.03
C HIS A 108 14.37 4.32 18.15
N LYS A 109 13.25 3.65 17.85
CA LYS A 109 12.47 2.88 18.83
C LYS A 109 13.26 1.70 19.42
N PHE A 110 13.96 0.95 18.58
CA PHE A 110 14.64 -0.29 18.99
C PHE A 110 16.15 -0.13 19.21
N GLY A 111 16.68 1.10 19.11
CA GLY A 111 18.05 1.41 19.51
C GLY A 111 19.13 1.03 18.50
N ARG A 112 18.82 1.01 17.20
CA ARG A 112 19.84 0.81 16.16
C ARG A 112 20.69 2.10 16.03
N PRO A 113 22.03 2.03 16.08
CA PRO A 113 22.86 3.25 16.12
C PRO A 113 22.99 3.96 14.77
N GLU A 114 22.94 3.21 13.67
CA GLU A 114 23.18 3.69 12.31
C GLU A 114 22.22 3.05 11.31
N LEU A 115 21.93 3.74 10.21
CA LEU A 115 21.18 3.19 9.08
C LEU A 115 21.97 3.26 7.80
N ASP A 116 21.82 2.21 7.00
CA ASP A 116 22.29 2.16 5.64
C ASP A 116 21.44 3.10 4.78
N ILE A 117 22.09 4.00 4.06
CA ILE A 117 21.46 5.04 3.26
C ILE A 117 21.86 4.96 1.79
N VAL A 118 20.96 5.41 0.92
CA VAL A 118 21.25 5.75 -0.47
C VAL A 118 20.93 7.22 -0.67
N ILE A 119 21.93 7.98 -1.11
CA ILE A 119 21.82 9.42 -1.36
C ILE A 119 21.29 9.64 -2.78
N LYS A 120 20.22 10.43 -2.93
CA LYS A 120 19.57 10.74 -4.21
C LYS A 120 19.12 12.19 -4.27
N ASP A 121 20.07 13.12 -4.32
CA ASP A 121 19.77 14.56 -4.34
C ASP A 121 18.92 14.98 -5.55
N GLU A 122 18.95 14.22 -6.64
CA GLU A 122 18.08 14.41 -7.81
C GLU A 122 16.58 14.32 -7.48
N LEU A 123 16.20 13.68 -6.37
CA LEU A 123 14.81 13.68 -5.88
C LEU A 123 14.38 15.04 -5.33
N ALA A 124 15.33 15.91 -4.97
CA ALA A 124 15.09 17.24 -4.43
C ALA A 124 15.44 18.36 -5.43
N ASN A 125 15.28 18.10 -6.74
CA ASN A 125 15.37 19.14 -7.77
C ASN A 125 14.21 20.15 -7.66
N ASP A 126 13.02 19.67 -7.34
CA ASP A 126 11.82 20.46 -7.10
C ASP A 126 10.87 19.71 -6.14
N ARG A 127 9.88 20.42 -5.60
CA ARG A 127 8.92 19.88 -4.63
C ARG A 127 8.06 18.76 -5.22
N ALA A 128 7.69 18.88 -6.50
CA ALA A 128 6.79 17.95 -7.17
C ALA A 128 7.48 16.60 -7.42
N THR A 129 8.75 16.62 -7.85
CA THR A 129 9.60 15.43 -8.01
C THR A 129 9.75 14.68 -6.68
N LEU A 130 10.07 15.40 -5.59
CA LEU A 130 10.20 14.80 -4.26
C LEU A 130 8.89 14.14 -3.83
N LEU A 131 7.78 14.87 -3.93
CA LEU A 131 6.47 14.39 -3.51
C LEU A 131 5.99 13.21 -4.37
N THR A 132 6.25 13.23 -5.67
CA THR A 132 5.97 12.10 -6.59
C THR A 132 6.69 10.84 -6.15
N ALA A 133 7.97 10.94 -5.78
CA ALA A 133 8.75 9.81 -5.30
C ALA A 133 8.20 9.24 -3.99
N VAL A 134 7.81 10.11 -3.05
CA VAL A 134 7.21 9.70 -1.77
C VAL A 134 5.86 9.01 -1.99
N ILE A 135 4.99 9.57 -2.84
CA ILE A 135 3.68 8.97 -3.13
C ILE A 135 3.84 7.63 -3.84
N SER A 136 4.63 7.57 -4.91
CA SER A 136 4.78 6.38 -5.74
C SER A 136 5.31 5.18 -4.97
N GLU A 137 6.14 5.41 -3.96
CA GLU A 137 6.65 4.34 -3.10
C GLU A 137 5.63 3.80 -2.08
N ASN A 138 4.62 4.62 -1.73
CA ASN A 138 3.65 4.30 -0.69
C ASN A 138 2.30 3.83 -1.23
N VAL A 139 1.91 4.19 -2.46
CA VAL A 139 0.59 3.86 -3.04
C VAL A 139 0.29 2.36 -3.06
N ASP A 140 1.31 1.51 -3.24
CA ASP A 140 1.11 0.06 -3.30
C ASP A 140 1.29 -0.63 -1.93
N ARG A 141 1.44 0.14 -0.84
CA ARG A 141 1.67 -0.39 0.51
C ARG A 141 0.40 -0.43 1.35
N SER A 142 0.20 -1.53 2.05
CA SER A 142 -0.92 -1.76 2.97
C SER A 142 -1.04 -0.74 4.13
N GLY A 143 0.02 0.03 4.41
CA GLY A 143 0.05 1.02 5.50
C GLY A 143 -0.03 2.48 5.07
N PHE A 144 -0.36 2.79 3.81
CA PHE A 144 -0.65 4.17 3.39
C PHE A 144 -2.15 4.37 3.36
N ASP A 145 -2.67 5.16 4.30
CA ASP A 145 -4.11 5.41 4.35
C ASP A 145 -4.56 6.19 3.12
N VAL A 146 -5.75 5.85 2.61
CA VAL A 146 -6.31 6.44 1.40
C VAL A 146 -6.58 7.94 1.55
N ILE A 147 -6.83 8.43 2.78
CA ILE A 147 -6.99 9.87 3.03
C ILE A 147 -5.64 10.59 3.02
N GLU A 148 -4.58 9.99 3.59
CA GLU A 148 -3.21 10.51 3.47
C GLU A 148 -2.77 10.57 2.01
N GLU A 149 -3.04 9.50 1.25
CA GLU A 149 -2.83 9.44 -0.19
C GLU A 149 -3.59 10.56 -0.92
N ALA A 150 -4.85 10.79 -0.56
CA ALA A 150 -5.65 11.86 -1.15
C ALA A 150 -5.09 13.26 -0.87
N LYS A 151 -4.64 13.53 0.37
CA LYS A 151 -3.98 14.79 0.73
C LYS A 151 -2.68 14.99 -0.05
N ALA A 152 -1.87 13.94 -0.17
CA ALA A 152 -0.62 13.97 -0.92
C ALA A 152 -0.85 14.25 -2.41
N VAL A 153 -1.87 13.61 -3.00
CA VAL A 153 -2.27 13.84 -4.38
C VAL A 153 -2.78 15.27 -4.59
N GLU A 154 -3.57 15.83 -3.65
CA GLU A 154 -4.02 17.22 -3.74
C GLU A 154 -2.84 18.20 -3.70
N ARG A 155 -1.89 17.98 -2.80
CA ARG A 155 -0.67 18.78 -2.75
C ARG A 155 0.10 18.68 -4.07
N LEU A 156 0.25 17.47 -4.62
CA LEU A 156 0.96 17.27 -5.88
C LEU A 156 0.28 17.96 -7.07
N VAL A 157 -1.05 17.96 -7.10
CA VAL A 157 -1.83 18.73 -8.08
C VAL A 157 -1.52 20.22 -7.97
N GLY A 158 -1.36 20.74 -6.75
CA GLY A 158 -0.92 22.12 -6.50
C GLY A 158 0.49 22.40 -7.04
N GLU A 159 1.45 21.51 -6.77
CA GLU A 159 2.84 21.66 -7.22
C GLU A 159 2.98 21.60 -8.76
N TYR A 160 2.20 20.74 -9.44
CA TYR A 160 2.19 20.66 -10.91
C TYR A 160 1.19 21.60 -11.59
N GLY A 161 0.35 22.32 -10.83
CA GLY A 161 -0.68 23.23 -11.32
C GLY A 161 -1.90 22.58 -11.98
N SER A 162 -1.88 21.27 -12.26
CA SER A 162 -3.04 20.56 -12.83
C SER A 162 -3.11 19.09 -12.42
N ALA A 163 -4.33 18.55 -12.38
CA ALA A 163 -4.56 17.13 -12.10
C ALA A 163 -4.06 16.21 -13.23
N ASP A 164 -4.02 16.72 -14.45
CA ASP A 164 -3.56 15.99 -15.63
C ASP A 164 -2.04 15.76 -15.56
N ALA A 165 -1.27 16.81 -15.26
CA ALA A 165 0.17 16.70 -15.06
C ALA A 165 0.51 15.79 -13.87
N ALA A 166 -0.19 15.93 -12.74
CA ALA A 166 0.01 15.05 -11.59
C ALA A 166 -0.27 13.57 -11.92
N ALA A 167 -1.29 13.28 -12.73
CA ALA A 167 -1.61 11.92 -13.17
C ALA A 167 -0.50 11.32 -14.04
N GLU A 168 0.04 12.11 -14.97
CA GLU A 168 1.15 11.72 -15.85
C GLU A 168 2.41 11.37 -15.05
N HIS A 169 2.84 12.25 -14.14
CA HIS A 169 4.03 12.03 -13.32
C HIS A 169 3.87 10.85 -12.35
N LEU A 170 2.68 10.61 -11.80
CA LEU A 170 2.38 9.44 -10.97
C LEU A 170 2.19 8.15 -11.79
N ARG A 171 2.13 8.23 -13.12
CA ARG A 171 1.76 7.11 -14.01
C ARG A 171 0.43 6.46 -13.61
N LYS A 172 -0.54 7.28 -13.21
CA LYS A 172 -1.91 6.87 -12.86
C LYS A 172 -2.91 7.52 -13.82
N SER A 173 -4.15 7.03 -13.83
CA SER A 173 -5.18 7.64 -14.68
C SER A 173 -5.70 8.96 -14.07
N LYS A 174 -6.18 9.88 -14.93
CA LYS A 174 -6.88 11.10 -14.48
C LYS A 174 -8.05 10.76 -13.54
N THR A 175 -8.77 9.69 -13.86
CA THR A 175 -9.85 9.13 -13.04
C THR A 175 -9.36 8.71 -11.65
N TRP A 176 -8.18 8.10 -11.55
CA TRP A 176 -7.58 7.73 -10.27
C TRP A 176 -7.29 8.97 -9.42
N VAL A 177 -6.68 10.01 -10.00
CA VAL A 177 -6.40 11.28 -9.30
C VAL A 177 -7.69 11.92 -8.81
N SER A 178 -8.70 12.05 -9.69
CA SER A 178 -10.02 12.58 -9.33
C SER A 178 -10.69 11.79 -8.20
N HIS A 179 -10.57 10.47 -8.19
CA HIS A 179 -11.11 9.62 -7.14
C HIS A 179 -10.46 9.88 -5.78
N ARG A 180 -9.13 10.08 -5.73
CA ARG A 180 -8.42 10.41 -4.49
C ARG A 180 -8.88 11.75 -3.96
N ARG A 181 -8.81 12.78 -4.81
CA ARG A 181 -9.22 14.15 -4.46
C ARG A 181 -10.66 14.23 -3.97
N ALA A 182 -11.57 13.43 -4.55
CA ALA A 182 -12.96 13.38 -4.11
C ALA A 182 -13.10 12.97 -2.63
N LEU A 183 -12.23 12.11 -2.11
CA LEU A 183 -12.31 11.67 -0.71
C LEU A 183 -12.10 12.83 0.29
N LEU A 184 -11.38 13.88 -0.10
CA LEU A 184 -11.18 15.08 0.72
C LEU A 184 -12.48 15.90 0.89
N LYS A 185 -13.51 15.63 0.09
CA LYS A 185 -14.84 16.26 0.22
C LYS A 185 -15.74 15.59 1.25
N LEU A 186 -15.27 14.51 1.88
CA LEU A 186 -16.00 13.81 2.92
C LEU A 186 -15.98 14.60 4.23
N ALA A 187 -17.07 14.48 5.00
CA ALA A 187 -17.11 14.93 6.38
C ALA A 187 -16.00 14.25 7.21
N PRO A 188 -15.43 14.92 8.22
CA PRO A 188 -14.31 14.39 9.02
C PRO A 188 -14.57 12.97 9.56
N ASP A 189 -15.75 12.71 10.11
CA ASP A 189 -16.14 11.38 10.62
C ASP A 189 -16.09 10.29 9.53
N LEU A 190 -16.41 10.65 8.28
CA LEU A 190 -16.40 9.72 7.16
C LEU A 190 -14.99 9.52 6.59
N GLN A 191 -14.13 10.54 6.63
CA GLN A 191 -12.71 10.37 6.32
C GLN A 191 -12.08 9.39 7.33
N GLU A 192 -12.38 9.56 8.61
CA GLU A 192 -11.89 8.70 9.69
C GLU A 192 -12.45 7.27 9.59
N ALA A 193 -13.75 7.12 9.26
CA ALA A 193 -14.33 5.82 8.96
C ALA A 193 -13.72 5.15 7.71
N THR A 194 -13.35 5.94 6.70
CA THR A 194 -12.65 5.43 5.51
C THR A 194 -11.25 4.96 5.87
N ARG A 195 -10.53 5.72 6.69
CA ARG A 195 -9.19 5.37 7.20
C ARG A 195 -9.15 4.05 7.94
N ARG A 196 -10.13 3.81 8.82
CA ARG A 196 -10.25 2.54 9.55
C ARG A 196 -10.76 1.37 8.69
N GLY A 197 -11.18 1.63 7.46
CA GLY A 197 -11.79 0.63 6.58
C GLY A 197 -13.25 0.30 6.92
N ASP A 198 -13.89 1.04 7.82
CA ASP A 198 -15.31 0.91 8.18
C ASP A 198 -16.23 1.36 7.02
N LEU A 199 -15.73 2.29 6.19
CA LEU A 199 -16.39 2.81 5.01
C LEU A 199 -15.56 2.46 3.76
N ALA A 200 -16.13 1.59 2.91
CA ALA A 200 -15.45 1.17 1.68
C ALA A 200 -15.24 2.35 0.71
N ILE A 201 -14.07 2.41 0.06
CA ILE A 201 -13.68 3.51 -0.86
C ILE A 201 -14.73 3.79 -1.95
N ARG A 202 -15.43 2.76 -2.45
CA ARG A 202 -16.52 2.95 -3.43
C ARG A 202 -17.71 3.72 -2.83
N GLU A 203 -18.12 3.37 -1.61
CA GLU A 203 -19.20 4.04 -0.89
C GLU A 203 -18.76 5.46 -0.49
N ALA A 204 -17.52 5.60 0.00
CA ALA A 204 -16.89 6.89 0.30
C ALA A 204 -16.93 7.86 -0.90
N ARG A 205 -16.55 7.40 -2.10
CA ARG A 205 -16.62 8.22 -3.33
C ARG A 205 -18.04 8.62 -3.72
N SER A 206 -19.03 7.75 -3.47
CA SER A 206 -20.43 8.10 -3.71
C SER A 206 -20.92 9.16 -2.73
N LEU A 207 -20.55 9.05 -1.46
CA LEU A 207 -20.88 10.04 -0.42
C LEU A 207 -20.18 11.38 -0.67
N ALA A 208 -18.97 11.38 -1.24
CA ALA A 208 -18.26 12.60 -1.60
C ALA A 208 -18.96 13.47 -2.67
N GLN A 209 -19.93 12.93 -3.41
CA GLN A 209 -20.76 13.68 -4.37
C GLN A 209 -22.02 14.27 -3.72
N VAL A 210 -22.29 13.94 -2.46
CA VAL A 210 -23.45 14.42 -1.71
C VAL A 210 -23.07 15.69 -0.93
N PRO A 211 -23.97 16.67 -0.77
CA PRO A 211 -23.74 17.84 0.08
C PRO A 211 -23.28 17.44 1.49
N LEU A 212 -22.23 18.13 2.00
CA LEU A 212 -21.54 17.79 3.24
C LEU A 212 -22.50 17.52 4.42
N ALA A 213 -23.51 18.40 4.59
CA ALA A 213 -24.51 18.31 5.66
C ALA A 213 -25.35 17.01 5.64
N GLN A 214 -25.46 16.33 4.48
CA GLN A 214 -26.25 15.12 4.34
C GLN A 214 -25.41 13.84 4.40
N GLN A 215 -24.08 13.92 4.26
CA GLN A 215 -23.24 12.74 4.08
C GLN A 215 -23.32 11.78 5.27
N VAL A 216 -23.16 12.29 6.50
CA VAL A 216 -23.18 11.48 7.73
C VAL A 216 -24.56 10.84 7.94
N ALA A 217 -25.65 11.59 7.72
CA ALA A 217 -27.02 11.08 7.84
C ALA A 217 -27.28 9.94 6.85
N ARG A 218 -26.88 10.11 5.57
CA ARG A 218 -27.04 9.07 4.54
C ARG A 218 -26.22 7.82 4.85
N TRP A 219 -24.99 7.99 5.34
CA TRP A 219 -24.16 6.85 5.74
C TRP A 219 -24.78 6.06 6.90
N LYS A 220 -25.25 6.75 7.95
CA LYS A 220 -25.93 6.12 9.09
C LYS A 220 -27.21 5.37 8.64
N ALA A 221 -28.04 5.99 7.82
CA ALA A 221 -29.26 5.35 7.28
C ALA A 221 -28.95 4.11 6.41
N ALA A 222 -27.89 4.15 5.60
CA ALA A 222 -27.46 2.99 4.82
C ALA A 222 -26.91 1.85 5.69
N ARG A 223 -26.31 2.15 6.84
CA ARG A 223 -25.88 1.13 7.81
C ARG A 223 -27.06 0.52 8.57
N GLY A 224 -28.03 1.33 9.02
CA GLY A 224 -29.23 0.86 9.71
C GLY A 224 -30.04 -0.16 8.89
N ARG A 225 -30.26 0.13 7.59
CA ARG A 225 -30.94 -0.81 6.68
C ARG A 225 -30.17 -2.12 6.48
N ARG A 226 -28.84 -2.09 6.52
CA ARG A 226 -27.99 -3.29 6.41
C ARG A 226 -28.07 -4.16 7.67
N SER A 227 -28.18 -3.55 8.86
CA SER A 227 -28.38 -4.31 10.10
C SER A 227 -29.79 -4.89 10.21
N GLU A 228 -30.82 -4.14 9.77
CA GLU A 228 -32.21 -4.61 9.79
C GLU A 228 -32.41 -5.79 8.83
N GLY A 229 -31.99 -5.66 7.57
CA GLY A 229 -32.11 -6.76 6.59
C GLY A 229 -31.25 -8.00 6.91
N ALA A 230 -30.25 -7.88 7.78
CA ALA A 230 -29.49 -9.02 8.30
C ALA A 230 -30.20 -9.73 9.47
N ASN A 231 -31.01 -9.01 10.26
CA ASN A 231 -31.82 -9.60 11.32
C ASN A 231 -33.09 -10.26 10.76
N THR A 232 -33.74 -9.68 9.73
CA THR A 232 -34.97 -10.27 9.15
C THR A 232 -34.71 -11.58 8.39
N ALA A 233 -33.48 -11.83 7.93
CA ALA A 233 -33.09 -13.08 7.26
C ALA A 233 -32.88 -14.26 8.24
N ASN A 234 -33.00 -14.03 9.55
CA ASN A 234 -32.75 -15.04 10.59
C ASN A 234 -34.03 -15.44 11.36
N GLU A 235 -35.20 -14.94 10.96
CA GLU A 235 -36.49 -15.17 11.65
C GLU A 235 -37.56 -15.90 10.80
N THR A 236 -37.20 -16.44 9.64
CA THR A 236 -38.14 -17.24 8.82
C THR A 236 -37.52 -18.58 8.41
N GLU A 237 -37.41 -19.50 9.36
CA GLU A 237 -37.38 -20.94 9.09
C GLU A 237 -38.24 -21.65 10.14
N ASP A 238 -39.55 -21.69 9.90
CA ASP A 238 -40.44 -22.78 10.33
C ASP A 238 -41.75 -22.69 9.51
N GLY A 239 -42.07 -23.74 8.74
CA GLY A 239 -43.41 -23.91 8.14
C GLY A 239 -43.49 -24.20 6.63
N ASN A 240 -43.10 -25.44 6.27
CA ASN A 240 -43.70 -26.36 5.29
C ASN A 240 -44.52 -25.91 4.03
N SER A 241 -44.10 -26.51 2.91
CA SER A 241 -44.81 -27.07 1.73
C SER A 241 -45.47 -26.21 0.63
N ASP A 242 -44.96 -26.48 -0.58
CA ASP A 242 -45.60 -26.64 -1.90
C ASP A 242 -46.36 -25.48 -2.57
N SER A 243 -45.75 -24.92 -3.62
CA SER A 243 -46.23 -25.13 -5.01
C SER A 243 -45.29 -24.50 -6.04
N ALA A 244 -45.13 -25.22 -7.15
CA ALA A 244 -44.15 -25.01 -8.20
C ALA A 244 -44.54 -23.92 -9.21
N ALA A 245 -43.59 -23.07 -9.60
CA ALA A 245 -43.59 -22.36 -10.89
C ALA A 245 -42.18 -21.89 -11.30
N ARG A 246 -41.56 -22.70 -12.18
CA ARG A 246 -40.63 -22.38 -13.28
C ARG A 246 -39.31 -21.62 -13.00
N ASP A 247 -38.24 -22.40 -13.15
CA ASP A 247 -36.81 -22.07 -13.22
C ASP A 247 -36.42 -21.03 -14.29
N GLU A 248 -35.64 -20.03 -13.87
CA GLU A 248 -34.29 -19.81 -14.40
C GLU A 248 -33.31 -19.63 -13.21
N PRO A 249 -32.19 -20.37 -13.14
CA PRO A 249 -31.27 -20.27 -12.02
C PRO A 249 -30.36 -19.05 -12.19
N THR A 250 -30.71 -17.93 -11.55
CA THR A 250 -29.75 -16.84 -11.32
C THR A 250 -28.84 -17.27 -10.18
N ALA A 251 -27.54 -17.37 -10.46
CA ALA A 251 -26.51 -17.82 -9.52
C ALA A 251 -26.60 -17.11 -8.14
N PRO A 252 -26.33 -17.82 -7.03
CA PRO A 252 -26.41 -17.24 -5.70
C PRO A 252 -25.42 -16.08 -5.54
N PRO A 253 -25.74 -15.03 -4.75
CA PRO A 253 -24.83 -13.92 -4.54
C PRO A 253 -23.54 -14.42 -3.89
N LEU A 254 -22.39 -14.11 -4.50
CA LEU A 254 -21.07 -14.47 -4.00
C LEU A 254 -20.93 -14.10 -2.52
N ARG A 255 -20.92 -15.11 -1.65
CA ARG A 255 -20.71 -14.92 -0.20
C ARG A 255 -19.28 -14.41 0.00
N SER A 256 -19.14 -13.30 0.72
CA SER A 256 -17.81 -12.70 0.97
C SER A 256 -16.91 -13.65 1.78
N VAL A 257 -15.86 -14.16 1.15
CA VAL A 257 -14.82 -15.00 1.78
C VAL A 257 -14.23 -14.32 3.02
N THR A 258 -13.99 -13.01 2.96
CA THR A 258 -13.45 -12.21 4.08
C THR A 258 -14.37 -12.24 5.32
N ARG A 259 -15.69 -12.20 5.11
CA ARG A 259 -16.66 -12.29 6.22
C ARG A 259 -16.66 -13.69 6.83
N ALA A 260 -16.63 -14.73 6.00
CA ALA A 260 -16.62 -16.10 6.46
C ALA A 260 -15.31 -16.43 7.20
N LEU A 261 -14.18 -15.88 6.76
CA LEU A 261 -12.88 -16.05 7.41
C LEU A 261 -12.85 -15.43 8.82
N ARG A 262 -13.45 -14.24 9.00
CA ARG A 262 -13.56 -13.59 10.33
C ARG A 262 -14.42 -14.39 11.33
N LYS A 263 -15.29 -15.28 10.84
CA LYS A 263 -16.15 -16.13 11.67
C LYS A 263 -15.73 -17.60 11.62
N PHE A 264 -14.50 -17.90 11.18
CA PHE A 264 -14.07 -19.27 10.93
C PHE A 264 -14.19 -20.16 12.18
N ASP A 265 -13.81 -19.67 13.36
CA ASP A 265 -13.89 -20.46 14.59
C ASP A 265 -15.33 -20.80 15.02
N ALA A 266 -16.29 -19.97 14.62
CA ALA A 266 -17.71 -20.16 14.93
C ALA A 266 -18.45 -20.98 13.85
N ASP A 267 -18.11 -20.79 12.57
CA ASP A 267 -18.66 -21.54 11.45
C ASP A 267 -17.61 -21.78 10.35
N PRO A 268 -16.81 -22.86 10.48
CA PRO A 268 -15.83 -23.24 9.46
C PRO A 268 -16.48 -23.62 8.13
N ARG A 269 -17.74 -24.10 8.14
CA ARG A 269 -18.45 -24.55 6.93
C ARG A 269 -18.80 -23.38 6.05
N ALA A 270 -19.16 -22.22 6.62
CA ALA A 270 -19.41 -21.01 5.85
C ALA A 270 -18.20 -20.58 5.01
N LEU A 271 -16.98 -20.71 5.55
CA LEU A 271 -15.76 -20.39 4.80
C LEU A 271 -15.53 -21.40 3.66
N ALA A 272 -15.73 -22.69 3.93
CA ALA A 272 -15.60 -23.72 2.91
C ALA A 272 -16.56 -23.51 1.73
N ILE A 273 -17.83 -23.14 2.01
CA ILE A 273 -18.83 -22.83 0.98
C ILE A 273 -18.43 -21.57 0.20
N ALA A 274 -18.06 -20.48 0.88
CA ALA A 274 -17.66 -19.25 0.22
C ALA A 274 -16.42 -19.44 -0.68
N LEU A 275 -15.44 -20.26 -0.26
CA LEU A 275 -14.28 -20.61 -1.06
C LEU A 275 -14.65 -21.49 -2.26
N ARG A 276 -15.56 -22.46 -2.10
CA ARG A 276 -16.04 -23.29 -3.22
C ARG A 276 -16.78 -22.45 -4.25
N ASP A 277 -17.65 -21.55 -3.82
CA ASP A 277 -18.42 -20.68 -4.71
C ASP A 277 -17.50 -19.73 -5.50
N GLN A 278 -16.42 -19.24 -4.86
CA GLN A 278 -15.46 -18.34 -5.50
C GLN A 278 -14.44 -19.04 -6.42
N LEU A 279 -14.01 -20.25 -6.06
CA LEU A 279 -12.94 -20.98 -6.76
C LEU A 279 -13.44 -22.07 -7.71
N GLY A 280 -14.72 -22.44 -7.60
CA GLY A 280 -15.29 -23.62 -8.25
C GLY A 280 -14.72 -24.95 -7.73
N ASP A 281 -15.33 -26.07 -8.13
CA ASP A 281 -14.95 -27.40 -7.62
C ASP A 281 -13.49 -27.79 -7.92
N LYS A 282 -12.98 -27.42 -9.11
CA LYS A 282 -11.58 -27.69 -9.50
C LYS A 282 -10.59 -26.86 -8.69
N GLY A 283 -10.91 -25.59 -8.43
CA GLY A 283 -10.10 -24.69 -7.61
C GLY A 283 -10.10 -25.12 -6.14
N ALA A 284 -11.26 -25.48 -5.61
CA ALA A 284 -11.40 -26.01 -4.25
C ALA A 284 -10.58 -27.29 -4.02
N ARG A 285 -10.59 -28.24 -4.97
CA ARG A 285 -9.75 -29.45 -4.90
C ARG A 285 -8.25 -29.14 -4.92
N THR A 286 -7.83 -28.17 -5.74
CA THR A 286 -6.43 -27.70 -5.77
C THR A 286 -6.02 -27.10 -4.43
N LEU A 287 -6.87 -26.26 -3.83
CA LEU A 287 -6.64 -25.65 -2.53
C LEU A 287 -6.47 -26.70 -1.42
N VAL A 288 -7.36 -27.70 -1.37
CA VAL A 288 -7.25 -28.82 -0.41
C VAL A 288 -5.92 -29.56 -0.59
N GLY A 289 -5.48 -29.76 -1.83
CA GLY A 289 -4.18 -30.38 -2.12
C GLY A 289 -2.99 -29.57 -1.58
N GLN A 290 -3.03 -28.24 -1.68
CA GLN A 290 -1.98 -27.37 -1.13
C GLN A 290 -2.01 -27.32 0.40
N LEU A 291 -3.20 -27.22 0.99
CA LEU A 291 -3.35 -27.21 2.45
C LEU A 291 -2.83 -28.50 3.08
N ARG A 292 -3.06 -29.67 2.46
CA ARG A 292 -2.51 -30.95 2.93
C ARG A 292 -0.99 -30.95 2.96
N LYS A 293 -0.33 -30.37 1.95
CA LYS A 293 1.14 -30.28 1.88
C LYS A 293 1.74 -29.36 2.94
N LEU A 294 0.98 -28.41 3.45
CA LEU A 294 1.42 -27.47 4.49
C LEU A 294 1.17 -28.01 5.92
N LEU A 295 0.37 -29.06 6.05
CA LEU A 295 -0.01 -29.67 7.33
C LEU A 295 0.70 -31.01 7.61
N THR A 296 1.52 -31.48 6.67
CA THR A 296 2.48 -32.60 6.80
C THR A 296 3.89 -32.06 6.85
#